data_AF-A0AAU9XNL6-F1
#
_entry.id   AF-A0AAU9XNL6-F1
#
_cell.length_a   1.000
_cell.length_b   1.000
_cell.length_c   1.000
_cell.angle_alpha   90.00
_cell.angle_beta   90.00
_cell.angle_gamma   90.00
#
_symmetry.space_group_name_H-M   'P 1'
#
loop_
_entity.id
_entity.type
_entity.pdbx_description
1 polymer ?
#
loop_
_entity_poly.entity_id
_entity_poly.type
_entity_poly.pdbx_seq_one_letter_code
_entity_poly.pdbx_strand_id
1 'polypeptide(L)'
;MKEALKMLYDVVIRPVEDLLSGDEIIIVPDGPLCKAPFTAFIDSHDRYLCESYRIRLVPSLKSFKLIAGSPKFHSKGSVLLVGNPNLAEIVTEQPCHWDLPGAENEVKNIGRILKSKPLIGKDATKEEVLQRLKGASLVHIAAQGGDENGEILLTPNPIRESEEPRVEDYMLTMADLTALQLQARMVVLSCCHSAQGKIKAEGAVGIARGFLAAGARCVLVALWEIDDQVTLELMKYFYERLVAGNKASKALNHAVKHVREHQDYVKDWAAFHLIGEDVKLDFLAEESRLSIQNVSYELNFVLRLDGDKIYIWLLLPAKLGRKVQFVKRTIDSAQDVEAFWKAISGTRSLAISSSNDEKEILDVS
;
A
#
# COMPACT_ATOMS: atom_id res chain seq x y z
N MET A 1 -7.01 -21.79 5.88
CA MET A 1 -6.92 -20.34 5.55
C MET A 1 -7.89 -19.52 6.40
N LYS A 2 -9.19 -19.86 6.46
CA LYS A 2 -10.14 -19.15 7.33
C LYS A 2 -9.76 -19.18 8.81
N GLU A 3 -9.28 -20.30 9.37
CA GLU A 3 -8.86 -20.30 10.79
C GLU A 3 -7.67 -19.37 11.05
N ALA A 4 -6.74 -19.25 10.11
CA ALA A 4 -5.62 -18.32 10.20
C ALA A 4 -6.09 -16.86 10.19
N LEU A 5 -7.10 -16.52 9.39
CA LEU A 5 -7.69 -15.18 9.35
C LEU A 5 -8.52 -14.84 10.60
N LYS A 6 -9.19 -15.83 11.19
CA LYS A 6 -9.84 -15.70 12.51
C LYS A 6 -8.81 -15.48 13.61
N MET A 7 -7.74 -16.28 13.60
CA MET A 7 -6.66 -16.12 14.56
C MET A 7 -5.98 -14.75 14.46
N LEU A 8 -5.72 -14.26 13.25
CA LEU A 8 -5.20 -12.91 13.04
C LEU A 8 -6.16 -11.83 13.60
N TYR A 9 -7.47 -12.00 13.42
CA TYR A 9 -8.47 -11.13 14.06
C TYR A 9 -8.40 -11.19 15.58
N ASP A 10 -8.36 -12.39 16.14
CA ASP A 10 -8.41 -12.66 17.58
C ASP A 10 -7.21 -12.07 18.31
N VAL A 11 -6.08 -12.07 17.62
CA VAL A 11 -4.81 -11.58 18.12
C VAL A 11 -4.68 -10.07 17.92
N VAL A 12 -5.16 -9.52 16.81
CA VAL A 12 -4.87 -8.13 16.44
C VAL A 12 -6.04 -7.18 16.73
N ILE A 13 -7.27 -7.61 16.46
CA ILE A 13 -8.46 -6.76 16.47
C ILE A 13 -9.32 -7.00 17.73
N ARG A 14 -9.58 -8.26 18.08
CA ARG A 14 -10.40 -8.62 19.25
C ARG A 14 -9.99 -7.91 20.56
N PRO A 15 -8.69 -7.74 20.91
CA PRO A 15 -8.32 -7.09 22.17
C PRO A 15 -8.73 -5.61 22.28
N VAL A 16 -9.15 -5.01 21.16
CA VAL A 16 -9.54 -3.60 21.04
C VAL A 16 -10.91 -3.42 20.36
N GLU A 17 -11.63 -4.52 20.11
CA GLU A 17 -12.89 -4.52 19.36
C GLU A 17 -13.96 -3.66 20.02
N ASP A 18 -14.02 -3.68 21.36
CA ASP A 18 -14.93 -2.89 22.18
C ASP A 18 -14.66 -1.37 22.11
N LEU A 19 -13.47 -0.99 21.65
CA LEU A 19 -13.04 0.40 21.48
C LEU A 19 -13.24 0.88 20.04
N LEU A 20 -13.55 -0.01 19.10
CA LEU A 20 -13.80 0.35 17.70
C LEU A 20 -15.13 1.11 17.59
N SER A 21 -15.10 2.23 16.87
CA SER A 21 -16.27 3.02 16.56
C SER A 21 -16.13 3.65 15.18
N GLY A 22 -17.26 3.88 14.49
CA GLY A 22 -17.26 4.36 13.11
C GLY A 22 -17.04 3.24 12.09
N ASP A 23 -16.61 3.61 10.89
CA ASP A 23 -16.51 2.73 9.72
C ASP A 23 -15.08 2.66 9.14
N GLU A 24 -14.06 3.16 9.85
CA GLU A 24 -12.65 3.13 9.43
C GLU A 24 -11.73 2.72 10.58
N ILE A 25 -10.72 1.88 10.27
CA ILE A 25 -9.62 1.54 11.17
C ILE A 25 -8.30 1.97 10.53
N ILE A 26 -7.51 2.77 11.27
CA ILE A 26 -6.17 3.18 10.87
C ILE A 26 -5.14 2.37 11.67
N ILE A 27 -4.33 1.58 10.96
CA ILE A 27 -3.37 0.64 11.54
C ILE A 27 -1.95 1.15 11.30
N VAL A 28 -1.13 1.21 12.35
CA VAL A 28 0.32 1.35 12.23
C VAL A 28 0.92 -0.05 12.39
N PRO A 29 1.22 -0.77 11.30
CA PRO A 29 1.79 -2.11 11.40
C PRO A 29 3.29 -2.02 11.72
N ASP A 30 3.78 -3.03 12.42
CA ASP A 30 5.22 -3.20 12.65
C ASP A 30 5.67 -4.61 12.25
N GLY A 31 6.90 -4.69 11.77
CA GLY A 31 7.50 -5.93 11.29
C GLY A 31 6.60 -6.65 10.27
N PRO A 32 6.41 -7.98 10.42
CA PRO A 32 5.66 -8.79 9.47
C PRO A 32 4.15 -8.51 9.38
N LEU A 33 3.56 -7.76 10.32
CA LEU A 33 2.19 -7.25 10.17
C LEU A 33 2.03 -6.32 8.97
N CYS A 34 3.12 -5.74 8.45
CA CYS A 34 3.08 -4.97 7.20
C CYS A 34 2.58 -5.79 6.00
N LYS A 35 2.58 -7.12 6.10
CA LYS A 35 2.15 -8.06 5.05
C LYS A 35 0.76 -8.67 5.31
N ALA A 36 0.14 -8.34 6.45
CA ALA A 36 -1.11 -8.99 6.82
C ALA A 36 -2.28 -8.43 6.00
N PRO A 37 -3.17 -9.29 5.45
CA PRO A 37 -4.38 -8.84 4.78
C PRO A 37 -5.46 -8.46 5.80
N PHE A 38 -5.30 -7.30 6.44
CA PHE A 38 -6.22 -6.83 7.48
C PHE A 38 -7.67 -6.83 7.00
N THR A 39 -7.90 -6.47 5.73
CA THR A 39 -9.21 -6.50 5.07
C THR A 39 -9.88 -7.88 5.10
N ALA A 40 -9.08 -8.96 5.13
CA ALA A 40 -9.55 -10.34 5.13
C ALA A 40 -9.58 -10.99 6.51
N PHE A 41 -9.27 -10.27 7.60
CA PHE A 41 -9.43 -10.83 8.94
C PHE A 41 -10.90 -11.17 9.18
N ILE A 42 -11.16 -12.27 9.90
CA ILE A 42 -12.53 -12.78 10.08
C ILE A 42 -12.92 -12.63 11.55
N ASP A 43 -14.02 -11.92 11.82
CA ASP A 43 -14.53 -11.74 13.18
C ASP A 43 -15.16 -13.02 13.76
N SER A 44 -15.58 -12.98 15.02
CA SER A 44 -16.25 -14.11 15.69
C SER A 44 -17.61 -14.49 15.07
N HIS A 45 -18.15 -13.65 14.19
CA HIS A 45 -19.42 -13.83 13.48
C HIS A 45 -19.21 -14.27 12.02
N ASP A 46 -18.00 -14.71 11.66
CA ASP A 46 -17.64 -15.13 10.30
C ASP A 46 -17.72 -14.02 9.23
N ARG A 47 -17.62 -12.76 9.64
CA ARG A 47 -17.58 -11.61 8.72
C ARG A 47 -16.15 -11.14 8.48
N TYR A 48 -15.84 -10.82 7.24
CA TYR A 48 -14.55 -10.20 6.93
C TYR A 48 -14.51 -8.76 7.45
N LEU A 49 -13.34 -8.32 7.92
CA LEU A 49 -13.16 -6.99 8.50
C LEU A 49 -13.50 -5.88 7.50
N CYS A 50 -13.23 -6.10 6.20
CA CYS A 50 -13.59 -5.16 5.13
C CYS A 50 -15.11 -4.93 5.00
N GLU A 51 -15.95 -5.86 5.49
CA GLU A 51 -17.41 -5.71 5.46
C GLU A 51 -17.86 -4.59 6.41
N SER A 52 -17.27 -4.56 7.60
CA SER A 52 -17.58 -3.63 8.68
C SER A 52 -16.77 -2.34 8.61
N TYR A 53 -15.52 -2.40 8.15
CA TYR A 53 -14.58 -1.28 8.23
C TYR A 53 -13.81 -1.05 6.92
N ARG A 54 -13.57 0.22 6.61
CA ARG A 54 -12.51 0.66 5.71
C ARG A 54 -11.18 0.53 6.46
N ILE A 55 -10.17 -0.03 5.82
CA ILE A 55 -8.85 -0.24 6.43
C ILE A 55 -7.83 0.64 5.75
N ARG A 56 -7.04 1.35 6.56
CA ARG A 56 -5.93 2.18 6.09
C ARG A 56 -4.73 1.96 6.98
N LEU A 57 -3.54 1.99 6.39
CA LEU A 57 -2.30 1.87 7.13
C LEU A 57 -1.57 3.20 7.15
N VAL A 58 -0.75 3.42 8.17
CA VAL A 58 0.21 4.52 8.19
C VAL A 58 1.54 4.01 8.73
N PRO A 59 2.71 4.50 8.23
CA PRO A 59 4.00 3.98 8.66
C PRO A 59 4.30 4.27 10.14
N SER A 60 3.83 5.40 10.65
CA SER A 60 3.90 5.79 12.05
C SER A 60 2.88 6.90 12.33
N LEU A 61 2.53 7.09 13.60
CA LEU A 61 1.68 8.23 14.00
C LEU A 61 2.36 9.58 13.70
N LYS A 62 3.69 9.65 13.77
CA LYS A 62 4.46 10.85 13.42
C LYS A 62 4.34 11.16 11.94
N SER A 63 4.55 10.16 11.08
CA SER A 63 4.37 10.29 9.63
C SER A 63 2.93 10.67 9.28
N PHE A 64 1.94 10.07 9.94
CA PHE A 64 0.55 10.42 9.73
C PHE A 64 0.26 11.89 10.07
N LYS A 65 0.75 12.40 11.22
CA LYS A 65 0.61 13.81 11.58
C LYS A 65 1.31 14.75 10.58
N LEU A 66 2.49 14.37 10.10
CA LEU A 66 3.24 15.17 9.11
C LEU A 66 2.51 15.23 7.77
N ILE A 67 1.99 14.09 7.29
CA ILE A 67 1.22 14.01 6.04
C ILE A 67 -0.09 14.79 6.17
N ALA A 68 -0.83 14.61 7.26
CA ALA A 68 -2.11 15.28 7.50
C ALA A 68 -1.95 16.80 7.72
N GLY A 69 -0.84 17.22 8.31
CA GLY A 69 -0.48 18.63 8.52
C GLY A 69 0.19 19.29 7.32
N SER A 70 0.54 18.53 6.28
CA SER A 70 1.17 19.06 5.08
C SER A 70 0.22 20.05 4.39
N PRO A 71 0.68 21.27 4.06
CA PRO A 71 -0.17 22.22 3.36
C PRO A 71 -0.60 21.64 2.01
N LYS A 72 -1.82 22.00 1.57
CA LYS A 72 -2.46 21.48 0.34
C LYS A 72 -1.79 21.99 -0.95
N PHE A 73 -0.46 22.02 -1.02
CA PHE A 73 0.32 22.33 -2.22
C PHE A 73 0.32 21.20 -3.24
N HIS A 74 -0.43 20.12 -3.01
CA HIS A 74 -0.66 19.09 -4.00
C HIS A 74 -1.32 19.72 -5.21
N SER A 75 -0.62 19.61 -6.34
CA SER A 75 -0.97 20.23 -7.61
C SER A 75 -2.42 19.87 -8.00
N LYS A 76 -3.08 20.75 -8.77
CA LYS A 76 -4.22 20.37 -9.64
C LYS A 76 -3.72 19.62 -10.89
N GLY A 77 -2.62 18.91 -10.72
CA GLY A 77 -1.68 18.50 -11.74
C GLY A 77 -2.10 17.26 -12.51
N SER A 78 -1.19 16.90 -13.41
CA SER A 78 -1.34 15.85 -14.40
C SER A 78 -1.46 14.46 -13.79
N VAL A 79 -2.04 13.55 -14.57
CA VAL A 79 -2.08 12.13 -14.28
C VAL A 79 -0.92 11.46 -15.01
N LEU A 80 -0.09 10.73 -14.27
CA LEU A 80 0.95 9.85 -14.82
C LEU A 80 0.49 8.40 -14.72
N LEU A 81 0.36 7.73 -15.86
CA LEU A 81 0.09 6.30 -15.95
C LEU A 81 1.27 5.63 -16.65
N VAL A 82 1.83 4.59 -16.04
CA VAL A 82 2.97 3.83 -16.56
C VAL A 82 2.61 2.35 -16.55
N GLY A 83 2.67 1.68 -17.69
CA GLY A 83 2.30 0.26 -17.80
C GLY A 83 3.18 -0.49 -18.78
N ASN A 84 3.54 -1.74 -18.45
CA ASN A 84 4.35 -2.62 -19.30
C ASN A 84 5.59 -1.95 -19.93
N PRO A 85 6.55 -1.44 -19.12
CA PRO A 85 7.80 -0.94 -19.68
C PRO A 85 8.55 -2.02 -20.47
N ASN A 86 9.16 -1.64 -21.60
CA ASN A 86 9.97 -2.57 -22.38
C ASN A 86 11.33 -2.81 -21.70
N LEU A 87 11.57 -4.05 -21.27
CA LEU A 87 12.79 -4.49 -20.58
C LEU A 87 13.67 -5.42 -21.44
N ALA A 88 13.42 -5.52 -22.75
CA ALA A 88 14.07 -6.49 -23.63
C ALA A 88 15.60 -6.30 -23.77
N GLU A 89 16.10 -5.10 -23.47
CA GLU A 89 17.54 -4.78 -23.49
C GLU A 89 18.27 -5.23 -22.21
N ILE A 90 17.54 -5.65 -21.16
CA ILE A 90 18.12 -6.08 -19.89
C ILE A 90 18.48 -7.56 -19.98
N VAL A 91 19.76 -7.86 -19.81
CA VAL A 91 20.28 -9.23 -19.79
C VAL A 91 20.36 -9.70 -18.34
N THR A 92 19.67 -10.80 -18.03
CA THR A 92 19.71 -11.46 -16.73
C THR A 92 20.26 -12.88 -16.85
N GLU A 93 20.88 -13.37 -15.78
CA GLU A 93 21.41 -14.75 -15.71
C GLU A 93 20.30 -15.81 -15.76
N GLN A 94 19.06 -15.45 -15.42
CA GLN A 94 17.89 -16.32 -15.48
C GLN A 94 16.88 -15.87 -16.54
N PRO A 95 16.15 -16.80 -17.18
CA PRO A 95 15.04 -16.46 -18.07
C PRO A 95 13.95 -15.71 -17.29
N CYS A 96 13.68 -14.47 -17.68
CA CYS A 96 12.65 -13.63 -17.07
C CYS A 96 11.51 -13.42 -18.07
N HIS A 97 10.26 -13.49 -17.59
CA HIS A 97 9.11 -13.03 -18.37
C HIS A 97 9.02 -11.52 -18.24
N TRP A 98 9.50 -10.80 -19.26
CA TRP A 98 9.58 -9.34 -19.26
C TRP A 98 8.29 -8.65 -19.73
N ASP A 99 7.47 -9.33 -20.53
CA ASP A 99 6.26 -8.74 -21.10
C ASP A 99 5.09 -8.86 -20.12
N LEU A 100 4.38 -7.75 -19.87
CA LEU A 100 3.25 -7.65 -18.95
C LEU A 100 2.02 -7.09 -19.68
N PRO A 101 1.41 -7.85 -20.60
CA PRO A 101 0.26 -7.38 -21.38
C PRO A 101 -0.95 -7.02 -20.48
N GLY A 102 -1.10 -7.66 -19.32
CA GLY A 102 -2.07 -7.29 -18.29
C GLY A 102 -1.87 -5.87 -17.77
N ALA A 103 -0.64 -5.52 -17.40
CA ALA A 103 -0.28 -4.17 -16.94
C ALA A 103 -0.51 -3.10 -18.02
N GLU A 104 -0.26 -3.44 -19.29
CA GLU A 104 -0.58 -2.56 -20.42
C GLU A 104 -2.10 -2.33 -20.54
N ASN A 105 -2.88 -3.40 -20.43
CA ASN A 105 -4.34 -3.33 -20.49
C ASN A 105 -4.93 -2.56 -19.30
N GLU A 106 -4.37 -2.74 -18.11
CA GLU A 106 -4.71 -2.01 -16.89
C GLU A 106 -4.57 -0.50 -17.11
N VAL A 107 -3.39 -0.01 -17.51
CA VAL A 107 -3.18 1.44 -17.68
C VAL A 107 -3.92 2.02 -18.87
N LYS A 108 -4.18 1.24 -19.93
CA LYS A 108 -5.06 1.65 -21.04
C LYS A 108 -6.50 1.80 -20.57
N ASN A 109 -6.99 0.91 -19.70
CA ASN A 109 -8.34 1.01 -19.14
C ASN A 109 -8.45 2.26 -18.25
N ILE A 110 -7.52 2.43 -17.33
CA ILE A 110 -7.44 3.60 -16.43
C ILE A 110 -7.31 4.89 -17.25
N GLY A 111 -6.49 4.89 -18.30
CA GLY A 111 -6.32 6.03 -19.20
C GLY A 111 -7.62 6.46 -19.88
N ARG A 112 -8.52 5.53 -20.22
CA ARG A 112 -9.86 5.86 -20.73
C ARG A 112 -10.74 6.49 -19.65
N ILE A 113 -10.72 5.97 -18.43
CA ILE A 113 -11.49 6.51 -17.29
C ILE A 113 -11.04 7.94 -16.97
N LEU A 114 -9.73 8.17 -16.96
CA LEU A 114 -9.11 9.44 -16.56
C LEU A 114 -8.86 10.41 -17.72
N LYS A 115 -9.16 10.01 -18.96
CA LYS A 115 -8.85 10.74 -20.19
C LYS A 115 -7.36 11.14 -20.28
N SER A 116 -6.45 10.25 -19.86
CA SER A 116 -5.00 10.45 -19.87
C SER A 116 -4.29 9.41 -20.72
N LYS A 117 -3.22 9.82 -21.42
CA LYS A 117 -2.41 8.92 -22.24
C LYS A 117 -1.33 8.25 -21.36
N PRO A 118 -1.31 6.91 -21.26
CA PRO A 118 -0.27 6.21 -20.53
C PRO A 118 1.07 6.19 -21.27
N LEU A 119 2.16 6.05 -20.50
CA LEU A 119 3.48 5.65 -20.99
C LEU A 119 3.56 4.12 -20.99
N ILE A 120 3.84 3.52 -22.14
CA ILE A 120 3.82 2.07 -22.34
C ILE A 120 5.01 1.63 -23.18
N GLY A 121 5.54 0.44 -22.93
CA GLY A 121 6.60 -0.16 -23.74
C GLY A 121 7.81 0.76 -23.79
N LYS A 122 8.29 1.07 -24.99
CA LYS A 122 9.48 1.91 -25.20
C LYS A 122 9.35 3.35 -24.71
N ASP A 123 8.13 3.85 -24.52
CA ASP A 123 7.89 5.22 -24.04
C ASP A 123 8.02 5.32 -22.50
N ALA A 124 8.00 4.21 -21.78
CA ALA A 124 8.05 4.17 -20.31
C ALA A 124 9.49 4.21 -19.78
N THR A 125 10.31 5.11 -20.28
CA THR A 125 11.73 5.23 -19.88
C THR A 125 11.87 5.77 -18.47
N LYS A 126 12.95 5.38 -17.77
CA LYS A 126 13.21 5.90 -16.41
C LYS A 126 13.25 7.42 -16.38
N GLU A 127 13.92 8.05 -17.34
CA GLU A 127 14.01 9.51 -17.46
C GLU A 127 12.63 10.17 -17.63
N GLU A 128 11.79 9.69 -18.55
CA GLU A 128 10.47 10.26 -18.80
C GLU A 128 9.56 10.11 -17.58
N VAL A 129 9.63 8.96 -16.90
CA VAL A 129 8.88 8.72 -15.65
C VAL A 129 9.32 9.68 -14.56
N LEU A 130 10.64 9.82 -14.31
CA LEU A 130 11.17 10.75 -13.31
C LEU A 130 10.81 12.21 -13.61
N GLN A 131 10.81 12.60 -14.89
CA GLN A 131 10.42 13.94 -15.31
C GLN A 131 8.94 14.21 -15.01
N ARG A 132 8.04 13.28 -15.35
CA ARG A 132 6.60 13.43 -15.11
C ARG A 132 6.21 13.32 -13.64
N LEU A 133 6.93 12.52 -12.86
CA LEU A 133 6.70 12.37 -11.42
C LEU A 133 6.72 13.70 -10.67
N LYS A 134 7.60 14.65 -11.05
CA LYS A 134 7.74 15.96 -10.40
C LYS A 134 6.45 16.80 -10.40
N GLY A 135 5.60 16.64 -11.42
CA GLY A 135 4.36 17.42 -11.59
C GLY A 135 3.06 16.64 -11.33
N ALA A 136 3.14 15.32 -11.23
CA ALA A 136 1.98 14.45 -11.19
C ALA A 136 1.23 14.54 -9.84
N SER A 137 -0.10 14.68 -9.91
CA SER A 137 -0.97 14.63 -8.73
C SER A 137 -1.52 13.23 -8.47
N LEU A 138 -1.65 12.44 -9.52
CA LEU A 138 -1.99 11.03 -9.49
C LEU A 138 -0.94 10.29 -10.31
N VAL A 139 -0.34 9.29 -9.69
CA VAL A 139 0.62 8.40 -10.32
C VAL A 139 0.07 6.99 -10.22
N HIS A 140 0.09 6.24 -11.31
CA HIS A 140 -0.20 4.82 -11.33
C HIS A 140 0.91 4.11 -12.12
N ILE A 141 1.53 3.12 -11.50
CA ILE A 141 2.60 2.33 -12.09
C ILE A 141 2.19 0.87 -12.01
N ALA A 142 2.10 0.23 -13.18
CA ALA A 142 1.89 -1.20 -13.36
C ALA A 142 3.11 -1.75 -14.12
N ALA A 143 4.09 -2.24 -13.36
CA ALA A 143 5.40 -2.62 -13.90
C ALA A 143 6.02 -3.72 -13.04
N GLN A 144 7.10 -4.32 -13.56
CA GLN A 144 7.85 -5.32 -12.84
C GLN A 144 8.64 -4.66 -11.70
N GLY A 145 8.66 -5.31 -10.54
CA GLY A 145 9.47 -4.96 -9.39
C GLY A 145 10.85 -5.63 -9.41
N GLY A 146 11.81 -4.99 -8.75
CA GLY A 146 13.10 -5.57 -8.42
C GLY A 146 12.99 -6.60 -7.29
N ASP A 147 14.05 -7.40 -7.12
CA ASP A 147 14.05 -8.57 -6.24
C ASP A 147 14.41 -8.24 -4.77
N GLU A 148 14.92 -7.04 -4.48
CA GLU A 148 15.51 -6.72 -3.18
C GLU A 148 14.68 -5.74 -2.35
N ASN A 149 14.47 -4.51 -2.83
CA ASN A 149 13.89 -3.43 -2.02
C ASN A 149 12.60 -2.85 -2.62
N GLY A 150 11.98 -3.55 -3.55
CA GLY A 150 10.77 -3.12 -4.23
C GLY A 150 11.02 -2.02 -5.26
N GLU A 151 12.22 -1.98 -5.84
CA GLU A 151 12.54 -1.12 -6.98
C GLU A 151 11.55 -1.37 -8.12
N ILE A 152 11.40 -0.40 -9.02
CA ILE A 152 10.50 -0.53 -10.17
C ILE A 152 11.34 -0.56 -11.44
N LEU A 153 11.18 -1.60 -12.24
CA LEU A 153 11.85 -1.75 -13.53
C LEU A 153 11.08 -0.95 -14.58
N LEU A 154 11.79 -0.03 -15.24
CA LEU A 154 11.31 0.85 -16.29
C LEU A 154 12.12 0.61 -17.56
N THR A 155 11.69 1.16 -18.70
CA THR A 155 12.49 1.04 -19.92
C THR A 155 13.83 1.74 -19.73
N PRO A 156 14.95 1.11 -20.12
CA PRO A 156 16.25 1.76 -20.09
C PRO A 156 16.25 3.09 -20.83
N ASN A 157 16.99 4.07 -20.30
CA ASN A 157 17.16 5.34 -20.99
C ASN A 157 17.81 5.13 -22.37
N PRO A 158 17.34 5.85 -23.42
CA PRO A 158 17.89 5.73 -24.76
C PRO A 158 19.26 6.41 -24.87
N ILE A 159 19.52 7.43 -24.04
CA ILE A 159 20.80 8.11 -23.94
C ILE A 159 21.47 7.61 -22.66
N ARG A 160 22.58 6.88 -22.80
CA ARG A 160 23.30 6.23 -21.70
C ARG A 160 24.79 6.07 -22.04
N GLU A 161 25.61 5.82 -21.01
CA GLU A 161 27.08 5.75 -21.14
C GLU A 161 27.58 4.48 -21.84
N SER A 162 26.83 3.37 -21.75
CA SER A 162 27.19 2.08 -22.32
C SER A 162 26.08 1.53 -23.22
N GLU A 163 26.47 0.69 -24.19
CA GLU A 163 25.52 0.01 -25.07
C GLU A 163 24.58 -0.92 -24.28
N GLU A 164 25.13 -1.68 -23.33
CA GLU A 164 24.34 -2.44 -22.35
C GLU A 164 23.81 -1.50 -21.25
N PRO A 165 22.51 -1.56 -20.93
CA PRO A 165 21.92 -0.68 -19.92
C PRO A 165 22.41 -1.06 -18.52
N ARG A 166 22.86 -0.06 -17.75
CA ARG A 166 23.21 -0.23 -16.34
C ARG A 166 21.96 -0.13 -15.48
N VAL A 167 22.03 -0.63 -14.25
CA VAL A 167 20.93 -0.56 -13.26
C VAL A 167 20.34 0.86 -13.14
N GLU A 168 21.19 1.87 -13.15
CA GLU A 168 20.80 3.28 -13.06
C GLU A 168 19.94 3.77 -14.23
N ASP A 169 20.01 3.12 -15.40
CA ASP A 169 19.28 3.50 -16.61
C ASP A 169 17.82 3.04 -16.60
N TYR A 170 17.48 2.00 -15.83
CA TYR A 170 16.18 1.33 -15.90
C TYR A 170 15.51 1.09 -14.54
N MET A 171 16.27 1.08 -13.45
CA MET A 171 15.73 0.79 -12.12
C MET A 171 15.38 2.09 -11.40
N LEU A 172 14.10 2.29 -11.09
CA LEU A 172 13.63 3.36 -10.21
C LEU A 172 13.81 2.93 -8.75
N THR A 173 14.69 3.64 -8.05
CA THR A 173 15.12 3.30 -6.69
C THR A 173 14.53 4.26 -5.65
N MET A 174 14.66 3.89 -4.38
CA MET A 174 14.40 4.77 -3.26
C MET A 174 15.24 6.06 -3.30
N ALA A 175 16.50 5.95 -3.72
CA ALA A 175 17.40 7.10 -3.82
C ALA A 175 16.87 8.11 -4.84
N ASP A 176 16.42 7.63 -6.01
CA ASP A 176 15.78 8.47 -7.03
C ASP A 176 14.56 9.20 -6.45
N LEU A 177 13.69 8.48 -5.72
CA LEU A 177 12.50 9.07 -5.10
C LEU A 177 12.84 10.11 -4.03
N THR A 178 13.83 9.85 -3.17
CA THR A 178 14.21 10.78 -2.11
C THR A 178 14.82 12.09 -2.65
N ALA A 179 15.36 12.07 -3.87
CA ALA A 179 15.82 13.26 -4.56
C ALA A 179 14.65 14.09 -5.16
N LEU A 180 13.45 13.51 -5.25
CA LEU A 180 12.25 14.20 -5.74
C LEU A 180 11.49 14.89 -4.61
N GLN A 181 10.89 16.02 -4.95
CA GLN A 181 9.85 16.65 -4.14
C GLN A 181 8.50 16.42 -4.82
N LEU A 182 7.91 15.26 -4.56
CA LEU A 182 6.63 14.87 -5.13
C LEU A 182 5.50 15.72 -4.55
N GLN A 183 4.60 16.13 -5.44
CA GLN A 183 3.33 16.76 -5.09
C GLN A 183 2.15 15.79 -5.28
N ALA A 184 2.44 14.50 -5.45
CA ALA A 184 1.45 13.47 -5.68
C ALA A 184 0.48 13.38 -4.50
N ARG A 185 -0.81 13.48 -4.81
CA ARG A 185 -1.87 13.24 -3.83
C ARG A 185 -2.08 11.75 -3.65
N MET A 186 -1.93 10.98 -4.72
CA MET A 186 -2.04 9.53 -4.70
C MET A 186 -1.02 8.90 -5.64
N VAL A 187 -0.37 7.84 -5.16
CA VAL A 187 0.44 6.92 -5.97
C VAL A 187 -0.22 5.55 -5.89
N VAL A 188 -0.32 4.85 -7.00
CA VAL A 188 -0.80 3.47 -7.07
C VAL A 188 0.32 2.62 -7.64
N LEU A 189 0.75 1.63 -6.86
CA LEU A 189 1.79 0.68 -7.21
C LEU A 189 1.13 -0.69 -7.44
N SER A 190 0.77 -0.93 -8.69
CA SER A 190 0.37 -2.24 -9.21
C SER A 190 1.63 -3.02 -9.66
N CYS A 191 2.66 -2.96 -8.82
CA CYS A 191 4.01 -3.48 -9.08
C CYS A 191 4.28 -4.62 -8.10
N CYS A 192 3.86 -5.83 -8.45
CA CYS A 192 4.15 -7.03 -7.66
C CYS A 192 4.74 -8.17 -8.47
N HIS A 193 5.02 -8.00 -9.76
CA HIS A 193 5.76 -9.02 -10.49
C HIS A 193 7.24 -8.84 -10.14
N SER A 194 7.89 -9.70 -9.35
CA SER A 194 9.37 -9.69 -9.29
C SER A 194 9.91 -10.32 -10.58
N ALA A 195 11.06 -9.85 -11.09
CA ALA A 195 11.73 -10.45 -12.25
C ALA A 195 12.03 -11.95 -12.10
N GLN A 196 12.09 -12.42 -10.85
CA GLN A 196 12.36 -13.80 -10.46
C GLN A 196 11.20 -14.47 -9.68
N GLY A 197 10.02 -13.84 -9.64
CA GLY A 197 8.83 -14.38 -8.95
C GLY A 197 8.93 -14.43 -7.42
N LYS A 198 9.87 -13.69 -6.79
CA LYS A 198 10.05 -13.65 -5.33
C LYS A 198 9.76 -12.26 -4.79
N ILE A 199 8.50 -12.02 -4.45
CA ILE A 199 8.09 -10.76 -3.82
C ILE A 199 8.40 -10.83 -2.32
N LYS A 200 9.23 -9.91 -1.83
CA LYS A 200 9.23 -9.58 -0.41
C LYS A 200 8.24 -8.44 -0.22
N ALA A 201 7.13 -8.66 0.46
CA ALA A 201 6.21 -7.57 0.80
C ALA A 201 6.87 -6.48 1.67
N GLU A 202 8.04 -6.73 2.26
CA GLU A 202 8.92 -5.70 2.82
C GLU A 202 9.44 -4.70 1.77
N GLY A 203 9.76 -5.17 0.56
CA GLY A 203 10.19 -4.34 -0.57
C GLY A 203 9.06 -3.47 -1.11
N ALA A 204 7.86 -4.03 -1.35
CA ALA A 204 6.69 -3.27 -1.80
C ALA A 204 6.29 -2.17 -0.77
N VAL A 205 6.36 -2.51 0.52
CA VAL A 205 6.16 -1.53 1.61
C VAL A 205 7.34 -0.54 1.67
N GLY A 206 8.55 -0.97 1.36
CA GLY A 206 9.76 -0.13 1.26
C GLY A 206 9.61 0.98 0.21
N ILE A 207 9.28 0.62 -1.03
CA ILE A 207 9.07 1.60 -2.10
C ILE A 207 7.88 2.53 -1.82
N ALA A 208 6.80 2.00 -1.23
CA ALA A 208 5.67 2.83 -0.78
C ALA A 208 6.10 3.87 0.26
N ARG A 209 6.97 3.50 1.21
CA ARG A 209 7.58 4.44 2.16
C ARG A 209 8.43 5.49 1.44
N GLY A 210 9.10 5.13 0.35
CA GLY A 210 9.87 6.06 -0.49
C GLY A 210 9.01 7.14 -1.11
N PHE A 211 7.89 6.74 -1.74
CA PHE A 211 6.93 7.69 -2.28
C PHE A 211 6.34 8.61 -1.20
N LEU A 212 5.99 8.07 -0.03
CA LEU A 212 5.51 8.87 1.10
C LEU A 212 6.59 9.85 1.59
N ALA A 213 7.84 9.40 1.71
CA ALA A 213 8.96 10.25 2.12
C ALA A 213 9.28 11.35 1.09
N ALA A 214 9.10 11.05 -0.20
CA ALA A 214 9.26 11.99 -1.29
C ALA A 214 8.12 13.02 -1.38
N GLY A 215 7.03 12.85 -0.62
CA GLY A 215 5.93 13.83 -0.52
C GLY A 215 4.57 13.33 -1.00
N ALA A 216 4.43 12.06 -1.39
CA ALA A 216 3.12 11.49 -1.64
C ALA A 216 2.27 11.46 -0.35
N ARG A 217 0.99 11.80 -0.43
CA ARG A 217 0.10 11.70 0.75
C ARG A 217 -0.44 10.31 1.00
N CYS A 218 -0.61 9.55 -0.08
CA CYS A 218 -1.33 8.29 -0.09
C CYS A 218 -0.69 7.38 -1.14
N VAL A 219 -0.43 6.14 -0.77
CA VAL A 219 0.08 5.10 -1.66
C VAL A 219 -0.84 3.89 -1.55
N LEU A 220 -1.44 3.48 -2.66
CA LEU A 220 -2.08 2.17 -2.79
C LEU A 220 -1.04 1.18 -3.32
N VAL A 221 -0.83 0.08 -2.62
CA VAL A 221 0.23 -0.89 -2.95
C VAL A 221 -0.33 -2.32 -2.93
N ALA A 222 0.03 -3.10 -3.93
CA ALA A 222 -0.19 -4.55 -3.91
C ALA A 222 0.80 -5.24 -2.95
N LEU A 223 0.35 -6.25 -2.22
CA LEU A 223 1.20 -7.05 -1.34
C LEU A 223 1.83 -8.25 -2.05
N TRP A 224 1.15 -8.76 -3.06
CA TRP A 224 1.55 -9.94 -3.83
C TRP A 224 0.95 -9.88 -5.23
N GLU A 225 1.41 -10.78 -6.09
CA GLU A 225 0.92 -10.96 -7.45
C GLU A 225 -0.49 -11.53 -7.48
N ILE A 226 -1.32 -10.98 -8.35
CA ILE A 226 -2.73 -11.32 -8.54
C ILE A 226 -2.92 -11.55 -10.03
N ASP A 227 -3.88 -12.41 -10.39
CA ASP A 227 -4.28 -12.58 -11.77
C ASP A 227 -4.60 -11.23 -12.47
N ASP A 228 -4.13 -11.07 -13.70
CA ASP A 228 -4.26 -9.85 -14.48
C ASP A 228 -5.73 -9.42 -14.65
N GLN A 229 -6.65 -10.37 -14.84
CA GLN A 229 -8.06 -10.07 -15.05
C GLN A 229 -8.73 -9.56 -13.77
N VAL A 230 -8.35 -10.13 -12.63
CA VAL A 230 -8.80 -9.69 -11.31
C VAL A 230 -8.25 -8.30 -10.99
N THR A 231 -6.96 -8.06 -11.26
CA THR A 231 -6.32 -6.74 -11.04
C THR A 231 -6.99 -5.68 -11.90
N LEU A 232 -7.23 -5.97 -13.18
CA LEU A 232 -7.93 -5.08 -14.11
C LEU A 232 -9.34 -4.72 -13.59
N GLU A 233 -10.09 -5.71 -13.12
CA GLU A 233 -11.44 -5.48 -12.56
C GLU A 233 -11.37 -4.62 -11.29
N LEU A 234 -10.50 -4.97 -10.34
CA LEU A 234 -10.30 -4.23 -9.10
C LEU A 234 -9.96 -2.76 -9.38
N MET A 235 -8.99 -2.52 -10.25
CA MET A 235 -8.51 -1.18 -10.59
C MET A 235 -9.54 -0.37 -11.36
N LYS A 236 -10.27 -1.00 -12.30
CA LYS A 236 -11.39 -0.35 -12.98
C LYS A 236 -12.41 0.15 -11.97
N TYR A 237 -12.90 -0.73 -11.09
CA TYR A 237 -13.88 -0.32 -10.06
C TYR A 237 -13.32 0.72 -9.10
N PHE A 238 -12.06 0.58 -8.70
CA PHE A 238 -11.39 1.54 -7.84
C PHE A 238 -11.38 2.95 -8.46
N TYR A 239 -10.96 3.08 -9.71
CA TYR A 239 -10.90 4.36 -10.41
C TYR A 239 -12.28 4.93 -10.74
N GLU A 240 -13.25 4.11 -11.14
CA GLU A 240 -14.63 4.55 -11.32
C GLU A 240 -15.20 5.18 -10.03
N ARG A 241 -14.91 4.58 -8.87
CA ARG A 241 -15.32 5.13 -7.57
C ARG A 241 -14.57 6.40 -7.19
N LEU A 242 -13.28 6.51 -7.52
CA LEU A 242 -12.51 7.74 -7.32
C LEU A 242 -13.07 8.90 -8.16
N VAL A 243 -13.35 8.67 -9.45
CA VAL A 243 -13.96 9.67 -10.34
C VAL A 243 -15.37 10.06 -9.89
N ALA A 244 -16.12 9.11 -9.31
CA ALA A 244 -17.41 9.41 -8.66
C ALA A 244 -17.29 10.24 -7.36
N GLY A 245 -16.08 10.67 -6.98
CA GLY A 245 -15.84 11.59 -5.88
C GLY A 245 -15.68 10.91 -4.51
N ASN A 246 -15.54 9.59 -4.46
CA ASN A 246 -15.18 8.90 -3.21
C ASN A 246 -13.74 9.24 -2.79
N LYS A 247 -13.50 9.19 -1.48
CA LYS A 247 -12.12 9.12 -0.96
C LYS A 247 -11.51 7.75 -1.28
N ALA A 248 -10.18 7.68 -1.29
CA ALA A 248 -9.42 6.50 -1.67
C ALA A 248 -9.77 5.26 -0.82
N SER A 249 -9.91 5.39 0.50
CA SER A 249 -10.26 4.27 1.39
C SER A 249 -11.63 3.67 1.03
N LYS A 250 -12.60 4.54 0.71
CA LYS A 250 -13.96 4.14 0.33
C LYS A 250 -13.98 3.52 -1.06
N ALA A 251 -13.26 4.12 -2.02
CA ALA A 251 -13.11 3.56 -3.36
C ALA A 251 -12.49 2.15 -3.31
N LEU A 252 -11.43 1.95 -2.51
CA LEU A 252 -10.80 0.65 -2.33
C LEU A 252 -11.75 -0.35 -1.66
N ASN A 253 -12.43 0.03 -0.59
CA ASN A 253 -13.39 -0.84 0.08
C ASN A 253 -14.50 -1.31 -0.87
N HIS A 254 -15.03 -0.42 -1.72
CA HIS A 254 -15.99 -0.80 -2.75
C HIS A 254 -15.42 -1.77 -3.78
N ALA A 255 -14.20 -1.53 -4.28
CA ALA A 255 -13.55 -2.40 -5.25
C ALA A 255 -13.29 -3.80 -4.66
N VAL A 256 -12.75 -3.86 -3.43
CA VAL A 256 -12.52 -5.12 -2.71
C VAL A 256 -13.81 -5.91 -2.49
N LYS A 257 -14.88 -5.25 -2.04
CA LYS A 257 -16.19 -5.90 -1.86
C LYS A 257 -16.74 -6.43 -3.18
N HIS A 258 -16.61 -5.65 -4.25
CA HIS A 258 -17.08 -6.04 -5.58
C HIS A 258 -16.35 -7.29 -6.10
N VAL A 259 -15.02 -7.30 -6.06
CA VAL A 259 -14.24 -8.45 -6.52
C VAL A 259 -14.53 -9.68 -5.66
N ARG A 260 -14.66 -9.52 -4.33
CA ARG A 260 -15.02 -10.61 -3.42
C ARG A 260 -16.38 -11.24 -3.71
N GLU A 261 -17.35 -10.49 -4.23
CA GLU A 261 -18.65 -11.05 -4.65
C GLU A 261 -18.52 -12.02 -5.83
N HIS A 262 -17.43 -11.94 -6.59
CA HIS A 262 -17.19 -12.71 -7.81
C HIS A 262 -15.97 -13.65 -7.71
N GLN A 263 -15.16 -13.55 -6.65
CA GLN A 263 -13.94 -14.31 -6.44
C GLN A 263 -13.91 -14.98 -5.06
N ASP A 264 -13.67 -16.29 -5.05
CA ASP A 264 -13.67 -17.09 -3.82
C ASP A 264 -12.37 -16.98 -3.01
N TYR A 265 -11.25 -16.65 -3.66
CA TYR A 265 -9.94 -16.66 -3.01
C TYR A 265 -9.53 -15.31 -2.45
N VAL A 266 -9.14 -15.29 -1.17
CA VAL A 266 -8.67 -14.09 -0.44
C VAL A 266 -7.51 -13.39 -1.15
N LYS A 267 -6.62 -14.16 -1.78
CA LYS A 267 -5.49 -13.62 -2.55
C LYS A 267 -5.91 -12.69 -3.69
N ASP A 268 -7.14 -12.82 -4.21
CA ASP A 268 -7.62 -12.10 -5.38
C ASP A 268 -8.17 -10.71 -5.00
N TRP A 269 -8.83 -10.59 -3.84
CA TRP A 269 -9.49 -9.34 -3.42
C TRP A 269 -8.82 -8.63 -2.23
N ALA A 270 -7.96 -9.30 -1.46
CA ALA A 270 -7.34 -8.73 -0.24
C ALA A 270 -5.89 -8.27 -0.44
N ALA A 271 -5.42 -8.20 -1.68
CA ALA A 271 -4.03 -7.97 -2.01
C ALA A 271 -3.57 -6.50 -1.88
N PHE A 272 -4.50 -5.54 -1.96
CA PHE A 272 -4.16 -4.13 -1.98
C PHE A 272 -4.33 -3.45 -0.62
N HIS A 273 -3.36 -2.62 -0.27
CA HIS A 273 -3.37 -1.81 0.93
C HIS A 273 -3.21 -0.33 0.62
N LEU A 274 -4.01 0.49 1.31
CA LEU A 274 -3.88 1.94 1.26
C LEU A 274 -3.03 2.42 2.43
N ILE A 275 -1.92 3.09 2.14
CA ILE A 275 -0.96 3.61 3.12
C ILE A 275 -0.94 5.14 3.05
N GLY A 276 -1.14 5.81 4.19
CA GLY A 276 -1.11 7.28 4.30
C GLY A 276 -2.47 7.89 4.60
N GLU A 277 -2.75 9.05 4.01
CA GLU A 277 -3.99 9.80 4.23
C GLU A 277 -5.15 9.30 3.37
N ASP A 278 -6.39 9.43 3.86
CA ASP A 278 -7.59 9.18 3.07
C ASP A 278 -7.89 10.35 2.11
N VAL A 279 -7.22 10.34 0.96
CA VAL A 279 -7.30 11.43 -0.01
C VAL A 279 -8.53 11.33 -0.91
N LYS A 280 -9.05 12.49 -1.32
CA LYS A 280 -10.00 12.63 -2.43
C LYS A 280 -9.32 13.30 -3.62
N LEU A 281 -9.55 12.82 -4.83
CA LEU A 281 -8.98 13.42 -6.06
C LEU A 281 -9.97 14.42 -6.65
N ASP A 282 -10.12 15.56 -5.99
CA ASP A 282 -11.13 16.58 -6.34
C ASP A 282 -10.99 17.14 -7.78
N PHE A 283 -9.81 16.98 -8.41
CA PHE A 283 -9.55 17.39 -9.79
C PHE A 283 -10.08 16.40 -10.84
N LEU A 284 -10.50 15.19 -10.42
CA LEU A 284 -11.12 14.20 -11.30
C LEU A 284 -12.65 14.32 -11.35
N ALA A 285 -13.24 15.01 -10.37
CA ALA A 285 -14.67 15.24 -10.33
C ALA A 285 -15.00 16.54 -11.09
N GLU A 286 -15.75 16.44 -12.19
CA GLU A 286 -16.39 17.62 -12.78
C GLU A 286 -17.28 18.29 -11.71
N GLU A 287 -17.25 19.63 -11.70
CA GLU A 287 -17.68 20.46 -10.56
C GLU A 287 -19.00 20.02 -9.92
N SER A 288 -18.91 19.48 -8.72
CA SER A 288 -20.02 19.43 -7.77
C SER A 288 -19.47 19.79 -6.40
N ARG A 289 -19.30 21.11 -6.20
CA ARG A 289 -19.00 21.69 -4.89
C ARG A 289 -20.23 21.57 -4.00
N LEU A 290 -20.18 20.62 -3.06
CA LEU A 290 -20.81 20.77 -1.75
C LEU A 290 -19.82 20.21 -0.72
N SER A 291 -19.13 21.11 -0.02
CA SER A 291 -18.27 20.78 1.11
C SER A 291 -19.14 20.47 2.32
N ILE A 292 -19.35 19.18 2.61
CA ILE A 292 -19.81 18.74 3.93
C ILE A 292 -18.55 18.41 4.74
N GLN A 293 -18.21 19.29 5.69
CA GLN A 293 -17.26 18.96 6.74
C GLN A 293 -17.97 18.05 7.75
N ASN A 294 -17.86 16.74 7.57
CA ASN A 294 -18.13 15.80 8.64
C ASN A 294 -16.83 15.55 9.40
N VAL A 295 -16.81 15.95 10.67
CA VAL A 295 -15.80 15.53 11.64
C VAL A 295 -16.15 14.09 12.02
N SER A 296 -15.50 13.11 11.41
CA SER A 296 -15.53 11.73 11.91
C SER A 296 -14.47 11.59 13.01
N TYR A 297 -14.84 10.93 14.10
CA TYR A 297 -13.89 10.53 15.13
C TYR A 297 -13.07 9.35 14.57
N GLU A 298 -11.82 9.59 14.19
CA GLU A 298 -10.90 8.57 13.70
C GLU A 298 -10.18 7.91 14.88
N LEU A 299 -10.23 6.58 14.96
CA LEU A 299 -9.43 5.79 15.89
C LEU A 299 -8.12 5.39 15.21
N ASN A 300 -6.99 5.65 15.87
CA ASN A 300 -5.67 5.26 15.38
C ASN A 300 -5.08 4.19 16.30
N PHE A 301 -4.53 3.12 15.73
CA PHE A 301 -3.90 2.03 16.47
C PHE A 301 -2.45 1.89 16.05
N VAL A 302 -1.57 1.63 17.00
CA VAL A 302 -0.21 1.15 16.72
C VAL A 302 -0.09 -0.29 17.18
N LEU A 303 0.37 -1.15 16.28
CA LEU A 303 0.66 -2.54 16.54
C LEU A 303 2.17 -2.71 16.49
N ARG A 304 2.77 -3.12 17.60
CA ARG A 304 4.18 -3.49 17.68
C ARG A 304 4.32 -4.96 18.05
N LEU A 305 5.08 -5.69 17.25
CA LEU A 305 5.50 -7.06 17.58
C LEU A 305 6.88 -6.98 18.26
N ASP A 306 7.04 -7.69 19.37
CA ASP A 306 8.31 -7.78 20.11
C ASP A 306 8.47 -9.19 20.67
N GLY A 307 9.20 -10.05 19.95
CA GLY A 307 9.34 -11.47 20.28
C GLY A 307 8.00 -12.22 20.23
N ASP A 308 7.58 -12.75 21.38
CA ASP A 308 6.32 -13.45 21.60
C ASP A 308 5.18 -12.53 22.06
N LYS A 309 5.37 -11.20 21.99
CA LYS A 309 4.40 -10.22 22.46
C LYS A 309 3.89 -9.33 21.34
N ILE A 310 2.60 -9.03 21.44
CA ILE A 310 1.92 -8.07 20.56
C ILE A 310 1.45 -6.92 21.43
N TYR A 311 2.02 -5.75 21.19
CA TYR A 311 1.64 -4.51 21.83
C TYR A 311 0.67 -3.76 20.94
N ILE A 312 -0.50 -3.47 21.49
CA ILE A 312 -1.50 -2.64 20.84
C ILE A 312 -1.59 -1.34 21.61
N TRP A 313 -1.29 -0.21 20.95
CA TRP A 313 -1.50 1.13 21.48
C TRP A 313 -2.66 1.79 20.76
N LEU A 314 -3.74 2.08 21.48
CA LEU A 314 -4.78 2.97 20.98
C LEU A 314 -4.41 4.43 21.17
N LEU A 315 -4.65 5.23 20.14
CA LEU A 315 -4.75 6.67 20.23
C LEU A 315 -6.24 7.05 20.26
N LEU A 316 -6.77 7.32 21.45
CA LEU A 316 -8.13 7.86 21.56
C LEU A 316 -8.09 9.37 21.25
N PRO A 317 -8.90 9.87 20.29
CA PRO A 317 -8.99 11.30 20.04
C PRO A 317 -9.46 12.01 21.31
N ALA A 318 -8.74 13.07 21.68
CA ALA A 318 -9.12 13.90 22.80
C ALA A 318 -10.50 14.53 22.55
N LYS A 319 -11.45 14.33 23.46
CA LYS A 319 -12.57 15.28 23.58
C LYS A 319 -11.96 16.65 23.94
N LEU A 320 -12.43 17.72 23.29
CA LEU A 320 -11.92 19.09 23.40
C LEU A 320 -11.28 19.37 24.78
N GLY A 321 -9.96 19.59 24.81
CA GLY A 321 -9.24 20.01 26.01
C GLY A 321 -8.62 18.92 26.91
N ARG A 322 -8.59 17.64 26.51
CA ARG A 322 -7.88 16.58 27.28
C ARG A 322 -6.68 15.97 26.55
N LYS A 323 -5.72 15.43 27.30
CA LYS A 323 -4.53 14.73 26.77
C LYS A 323 -4.93 13.45 26.03
N VAL A 324 -4.19 13.12 24.97
CA VAL A 324 -4.29 11.84 24.26
C VAL A 324 -4.01 10.69 25.24
N GLN A 325 -4.88 9.69 25.26
CA GLN A 325 -4.70 8.49 26.09
C GLN A 325 -4.16 7.34 25.25
N PHE A 326 -3.09 6.71 25.72
CA PHE A 326 -2.55 5.47 25.18
C PHE A 326 -3.04 4.29 26.01
N VAL A 327 -3.81 3.38 25.41
CA VAL A 327 -4.17 2.12 26.05
C VAL A 327 -3.23 1.04 25.51
N LYS A 328 -2.42 0.44 26.39
CA LYS A 328 -1.56 -0.70 26.06
C LYS A 328 -2.29 -2.00 26.38
N ARG A 329 -2.43 -2.89 25.40
CA ARG A 329 -2.77 -4.30 25.59
C ARG A 329 -1.57 -5.15 25.18
N THR A 330 -1.27 -6.19 25.95
CA THR A 330 -0.22 -7.18 25.68
C THR A 330 -0.87 -8.55 25.55
N ILE A 331 -0.44 -9.35 24.59
CA ILE A 331 -0.79 -10.75 24.45
C ILE A 331 0.47 -11.57 24.72
N ASP A 332 0.42 -12.44 25.73
CA ASP A 332 1.57 -13.23 26.21
C ASP A 332 1.41 -14.75 25.92
N SER A 333 0.42 -15.13 25.10
CA SER A 333 0.17 -16.53 24.75
C SER A 333 1.11 -16.97 23.63
N ALA A 334 2.17 -17.70 23.99
CA ALA A 334 3.14 -18.26 23.04
C ALA A 334 2.48 -19.08 21.91
N GLN A 335 1.34 -19.73 22.19
CA GLN A 335 0.56 -20.46 21.18
C GLN A 335 -0.09 -19.54 20.15
N ASP A 336 -0.67 -18.42 20.59
CA ASP A 336 -1.32 -17.48 19.68
C ASP A 336 -0.29 -16.77 18.81
N VAL A 337 0.92 -16.53 19.33
CA VAL A 337 2.01 -15.91 18.59
C VAL A 337 2.68 -16.88 17.61
N GLU A 338 2.93 -18.13 18.02
CA GLU A 338 3.45 -19.16 17.11
C GLU A 338 2.47 -19.42 15.96
N ALA A 339 1.18 -19.47 16.27
CA ALA A 339 0.16 -19.71 15.28
C ALA A 339 -0.06 -18.48 14.36
N PHE A 340 0.06 -17.27 14.90
CA PHE A 340 0.15 -16.02 14.14
C PHE A 340 1.33 -16.04 13.13
N TRP A 341 2.52 -16.44 13.57
CA TRP A 341 3.70 -16.55 12.70
C TRP A 341 3.51 -17.56 11.57
N LYS A 342 2.90 -18.71 11.89
CA LYS A 342 2.57 -19.76 10.93
C LYS A 342 1.51 -19.31 9.91
N ALA A 343 0.59 -18.42 10.30
CA ALA A 343 -0.41 -17.85 9.40
C ALA A 343 0.21 -16.88 8.38
N ILE A 344 1.21 -16.09 8.77
CA ILE A 344 1.82 -15.06 7.91
C ILE A 344 2.93 -15.62 7.00
N SER A 345 3.72 -16.62 7.44
CA SER A 345 4.90 -17.10 6.70
C SER A 345 4.62 -18.17 5.64
N GLY A 346 3.41 -18.73 5.59
CA GLY A 346 3.03 -19.76 4.63
C GLY A 346 3.84 -21.08 4.69
N THR A 347 4.71 -21.26 5.68
CA THR A 347 5.64 -22.41 5.80
C THR A 347 5.65 -23.01 7.20
N ARG A 348 5.87 -24.34 7.28
CA ARG A 348 6.02 -25.09 8.53
C ARG A 348 7.36 -24.73 9.19
N SER A 349 7.27 -24.34 10.46
CA SER A 349 8.33 -24.09 11.47
C SER A 349 9.46 -23.14 11.05
N LEU A 350 9.46 -21.96 11.65
CA LEU A 350 10.66 -21.17 11.87
C LEU A 350 11.00 -21.25 13.36
N ALA A 351 12.13 -21.86 13.68
CA ALA A 351 12.68 -21.87 15.02
C ALA A 351 13.08 -20.43 15.39
N ILE A 352 12.47 -19.89 16.44
CA ILE A 352 12.78 -18.57 16.98
C ILE A 352 14.11 -18.69 17.73
N SER A 353 15.19 -18.13 17.20
CA SER A 353 16.43 -17.93 17.98
C SER A 353 16.32 -16.63 18.76
N SER A 354 16.32 -16.73 20.09
CA SER A 354 16.38 -15.59 20.99
C SER A 354 17.78 -14.98 21.02
N SER A 355 17.89 -13.72 20.62
CA SER A 355 19.01 -12.86 21.02
C SER A 355 18.45 -11.73 21.88
N ASN A 356 18.61 -11.88 23.19
CA ASN A 356 18.44 -10.83 24.16
C ASN A 356 19.49 -9.74 23.90
N ASP A 357 19.06 -8.55 23.51
CA ASP A 357 19.78 -7.31 23.80
C ASP A 357 18.76 -6.20 24.05
N GLU A 358 18.38 -6.06 25.32
CA GLU A 358 17.67 -4.90 25.84
C GLU A 358 18.60 -3.68 25.78
N LYS A 359 18.28 -2.70 24.94
CA LYS A 359 18.71 -1.31 25.16
C LYS A 359 17.53 -0.34 25.03
N GLU A 360 17.20 0.20 26.20
CA GLU A 360 16.46 1.41 26.53
C GLU A 360 16.10 2.34 25.36
N ILE A 361 14.79 2.56 25.16
CA ILE A 361 14.29 3.75 24.49
C ILE A 361 13.99 4.78 25.59
N LEU A 362 14.93 5.71 25.75
CA LEU A 362 14.79 6.93 26.55
C LEU A 362 13.76 7.88 25.92
N ASP A 363 13.01 8.53 26.81
CA ASP A 363 12.15 9.69 26.57
C ASP A 363 12.79 10.72 25.64
N VAL A 364 12.04 11.20 24.64
CA VAL A 364 12.38 12.45 23.95
C VAL A 364 11.12 13.28 23.69
N SER A 365 11.07 14.40 24.42
CA SER A 365 10.32 15.63 24.19
C SER A 365 10.55 16.23 22.81
#